data_AF-A0A354T872-F1
#
_entry.id   AF-A0A354T872-F1
#
_cell.length_a   1.000
_cell.length_b   1.000
_cell.length_c   1.000
_cell.angle_alpha   90.00
_cell.angle_beta   90.00
_cell.angle_gamma   90.00
#
_symmetry.space_group_name_H-M   'P 1'
#
loop_
_entity.id
_entity.type
_entity.pdbx_description
1 polymer ?
#
loop_
_entity_poly.entity_id
_entity_poly.type
_entity_poly.pdbx_seq_one_letter_code
_entity_poly.pdbx_strand_id
1 'polypeptide(L)'
;MDDARFQLDPRLEQRYAREVTSIKLAPDVLFDRQWCELLLQRALARLETDYETKNKSAFFDVLKPVLMSGGSLRGHDPAALAAQLSMTEGALRTALTRLLKDYRKLLEHEVRQTVLSKDDVDTEIADLMKALA
;
A
#
# COMPACT_ATOMS: atom_id res chain seq x y z
N MET A 1 -33.67 -43.99 22.59
CA MET A 1 -32.89 -43.90 23.84
C MET A 1 -31.43 -43.90 23.40
N ASP A 2 -30.68 -42.81 23.32
CA ASP A 2 -30.88 -41.40 23.61
C ASP A 2 -29.97 -40.67 22.62
N ASP A 3 -30.53 -39.71 21.88
CA ASP A 3 -29.79 -38.84 20.94
C ASP A 3 -29.01 -37.83 21.79
N ALA A 4 -27.85 -38.25 22.29
CA ALA A 4 -26.91 -37.39 23.00
C ALA A 4 -26.28 -36.42 22.00
N ARG A 5 -27.07 -35.41 21.61
CA ARG A 5 -26.60 -34.23 20.90
C ARG A 5 -25.42 -33.66 21.68
N PHE A 6 -24.25 -33.67 21.07
CA PHE A 6 -23.10 -32.88 21.48
C PHE A 6 -23.49 -31.41 21.48
N GLN A 7 -24.10 -30.95 22.57
CA GLN A 7 -24.37 -29.55 22.80
C GLN A 7 -23.06 -28.98 23.33
N LEU A 8 -22.25 -28.43 22.41
CA LEU A 8 -21.01 -27.75 22.76
C LEU A 8 -21.32 -26.75 23.89
N ASP A 9 -20.55 -26.81 24.97
CA ASP A 9 -20.80 -25.96 26.13
C ASP A 9 -20.77 -24.49 25.69
N PRO A 10 -21.80 -23.68 26.00
CA PRO A 10 -21.93 -22.32 25.46
C PRO A 10 -20.79 -21.38 25.87
N ARG A 11 -20.04 -21.72 26.94
CA ARG A 11 -18.82 -21.00 27.33
C ARG A 11 -17.62 -21.38 26.47
N LEU A 12 -17.59 -22.61 25.97
CA LEU A 12 -16.62 -23.08 24.99
C LEU A 12 -16.87 -22.41 23.65
N GLU A 13 -18.13 -22.33 23.20
CA GLU A 13 -18.51 -21.63 21.97
C GLU A 13 -18.13 -20.14 22.00
N GLN A 14 -18.36 -19.45 23.12
CA GLN A 14 -17.92 -18.06 23.29
C GLN A 14 -16.40 -17.89 23.33
N ARG A 15 -15.67 -18.83 23.94
CA ARG A 15 -14.20 -18.81 23.94
C ARG A 15 -13.63 -19.09 22.55
N TYR A 16 -14.11 -20.13 21.87
CA TYR A 16 -13.74 -20.43 20.49
C TYR A 16 -14.10 -19.30 19.52
N ALA A 17 -15.26 -18.67 19.65
CA ALA A 17 -15.61 -17.53 18.81
C ALA A 17 -14.65 -16.34 19.02
N ARG A 18 -14.26 -16.06 20.27
CA ARG A 18 -13.30 -14.99 20.59
C ARG A 18 -11.86 -15.35 20.19
N GLU A 19 -11.45 -16.60 20.39
CA GLU A 19 -10.13 -17.10 19.99
C GLU A 19 -10.00 -17.18 18.47
N VAL A 20 -11.01 -17.68 17.74
CA VAL A 20 -11.05 -17.67 16.27
C VAL A 20 -11.10 -16.25 15.72
N THR A 21 -11.83 -15.32 16.36
CA THR A 21 -11.82 -13.91 15.95
C THR A 21 -10.46 -13.27 16.20
N SER A 22 -9.83 -13.54 17.35
CA SER A 22 -8.50 -13.03 17.70
C SER A 22 -7.38 -13.64 16.84
N ILE A 23 -7.50 -14.91 16.45
CA ILE A 23 -6.60 -15.63 15.55
C ILE A 23 -6.90 -15.32 14.08
N LYS A 24 -8.07 -14.81 13.73
CA LYS A 24 -8.31 -14.22 12.39
C LYS A 24 -7.78 -12.80 12.27
N LEU A 25 -7.71 -12.05 13.37
CA LEU A 25 -7.22 -10.67 13.36
C LEU A 25 -5.68 -10.56 13.48
N ALA A 26 -4.99 -11.52 14.10
CA ALA A 26 -3.55 -11.41 14.40
C ALA A 26 -2.59 -11.87 13.27
N PRO A 27 -2.79 -13.02 12.60
CA PRO A 27 -1.99 -13.44 11.46
C PRO A 27 -2.44 -12.76 10.17
N ASP A 28 -3.74 -12.51 9.92
CA ASP A 28 -4.16 -11.72 8.75
C ASP A 28 -3.48 -10.35 8.77
N VAL A 29 -3.49 -9.60 9.87
CA VAL A 29 -2.89 -8.24 9.88
C VAL A 29 -1.37 -8.24 9.63
N LEU A 30 -0.63 -9.25 10.11
CA LEU A 30 0.81 -9.36 9.84
C LEU A 30 1.09 -9.86 8.41
N PHE A 31 0.30 -10.79 7.91
CA PHE A 31 0.35 -11.23 6.52
C PHE A 31 -0.03 -10.09 5.58
N ASP A 32 -1.11 -9.36 5.86
CA ASP A 32 -1.55 -8.15 5.19
C ASP A 32 -0.42 -7.15 5.20
N ARG A 33 0.19 -6.84 6.34
CA ARG A 33 1.29 -5.87 6.39
C ARG A 33 2.49 -6.26 5.53
N GLN A 34 2.99 -7.49 5.66
CA GLN A 34 4.11 -7.96 4.83
C GLN A 34 3.76 -7.98 3.34
N TRP A 35 2.51 -8.31 3.03
CA TRP A 35 1.99 -8.31 1.68
C TRP A 35 1.79 -6.90 1.12
N CYS A 36 1.33 -5.95 1.95
CA CYS A 36 1.27 -4.52 1.67
C CYS A 36 2.67 -3.98 1.32
N GLU A 37 3.66 -4.28 2.16
CA GLU A 37 5.05 -3.87 1.95
C GLU A 37 5.60 -4.42 0.63
N LEU A 38 5.30 -5.69 0.31
CA LEU A 38 5.69 -6.32 -0.95
C LEU A 38 5.03 -5.65 -2.16
N LEU A 39 3.73 -5.34 -2.09
CA LEU A 39 3.00 -4.64 -3.16
C LEU A 39 3.55 -3.22 -3.38
N LEU A 40 3.82 -2.49 -2.30
CA LEU A 40 4.43 -1.16 -2.37
C LEU A 40 5.82 -1.21 -3.01
N GLN A 41 6.64 -2.21 -2.66
CA GLN A 41 7.96 -2.43 -3.26
C GLN A 41 7.87 -2.78 -4.75
N ARG A 42 6.94 -3.67 -5.13
CA ARG A 42 6.72 -4.04 -6.55
C ARG A 42 6.24 -2.85 -7.37
N ALA A 43 5.27 -2.11 -6.88
CA ALA A 43 4.79 -0.89 -7.52
C ALA A 43 5.92 0.14 -7.67
N LEU A 44 6.79 0.27 -6.66
CA LEU A 44 7.91 1.21 -6.69
C LEU A 44 8.98 0.78 -7.71
N ALA A 45 9.35 -0.49 -7.74
CA ALA A 45 10.31 -1.03 -8.71
C ALA A 45 9.78 -0.90 -10.14
N ARG A 46 8.48 -1.17 -10.35
CA ARG A 46 7.85 -0.99 -11.66
C ARG A 46 7.84 0.47 -12.09
N LEU A 47 7.58 1.39 -11.16
CA LEU A 47 7.61 2.83 -11.42
C LEU A 47 9.01 3.32 -11.78
N GLU A 48 10.04 2.81 -11.10
CA GLU A 48 11.45 3.08 -11.40
C GLU A 48 11.76 2.70 -12.86
N THR A 49 11.48 1.46 -13.26
CA THR A 49 11.67 0.99 -14.64
C THR A 49 10.87 1.83 -15.67
N ASP A 50 9.65 2.24 -15.33
CA ASP A 50 8.81 3.06 -16.22
C ASP A 50 9.40 4.47 -16.43
N TYR A 51 10.08 5.02 -15.41
CA TYR A 51 10.78 6.30 -15.52
C TYR A 51 12.17 6.14 -16.16
N GLU A 52 12.86 5.02 -15.96
CA GLU A 52 14.10 4.69 -16.66
C GLU A 52 13.89 4.58 -18.17
N THR A 53 12.89 3.84 -18.61
CA THR A 53 12.53 3.70 -20.04
C THR A 53 12.13 5.02 -20.70
N LYS A 54 11.70 6.01 -19.90
CA LYS A 54 11.40 7.38 -20.34
C LYS A 54 12.62 8.32 -20.31
N ASN A 55 13.82 7.82 -20.02
CA ASN A 55 15.04 8.61 -19.78
C ASN A 55 14.87 9.64 -18.64
N LYS A 56 14.11 9.28 -17.60
CA LYS A 56 13.81 10.13 -16.43
C LYS A 56 14.31 9.52 -15.12
N SER A 57 15.34 8.69 -15.17
CA SER A 57 15.92 8.05 -13.98
C SER A 57 16.41 9.07 -12.95
N ALA A 58 17.10 10.12 -13.38
CA ALA A 58 17.57 11.18 -12.48
C ALA A 58 16.41 11.93 -11.80
N PHE A 59 15.31 12.15 -12.51
CA PHE A 59 14.09 12.73 -11.93
C PHE A 59 13.49 11.82 -10.86
N PHE A 60 13.41 10.53 -11.17
CA PHE A 60 12.87 9.55 -10.24
C PHE A 60 13.73 9.43 -8.98
N ASP A 61 15.06 9.35 -9.13
CA ASP A 61 15.99 9.21 -8.01
C ASP A 61 15.87 10.36 -6.99
N VAL A 62 15.77 11.61 -7.48
CA VAL A 62 15.59 12.80 -6.64
C VAL A 62 14.25 12.81 -5.90
N LEU A 63 13.17 12.33 -6.52
CA LEU A 63 11.82 12.35 -5.92
C LEU A 63 11.43 11.06 -5.19
N LYS A 64 12.17 9.96 -5.38
CA LYS A 64 12.01 8.71 -4.66
C LYS A 64 11.99 8.89 -3.13
N PRO A 65 12.92 9.63 -2.49
CA PRO A 65 12.86 9.85 -1.04
C PRO A 65 11.60 10.62 -0.62
N VAL A 66 11.13 11.57 -1.43
CA VAL A 66 9.87 12.31 -1.17
C VAL A 66 8.66 11.38 -1.26
N LEU A 67 8.65 10.48 -2.25
CA LEU A 67 7.63 9.46 -2.42
C LEU A 67 7.60 8.51 -1.20
N MET A 68 8.77 8.03 -0.77
CA MET A 68 8.90 7.13 0.39
C MET A 68 8.57 7.81 1.72
N SER A 69 8.73 9.13 1.84
CA SER A 69 8.32 9.91 3.02
C SER A 69 6.83 10.31 3.00
N GLY A 70 5.98 9.55 2.31
CA GLY A 70 4.53 9.79 2.26
C GLY A 70 4.08 10.76 1.16
N GLY A 71 4.93 11.04 0.17
CA GLY A 71 4.55 11.84 -1.00
C GLY A 71 4.37 13.33 -0.75
N SER A 72 4.85 13.82 0.40
CA SER A 72 4.75 15.24 0.77
C SER A 72 6.12 15.90 0.75
N LEU A 73 6.19 17.13 0.24
CA LEU A 73 7.38 17.98 0.32
C LEU A 73 7.62 18.52 1.74
N ARG A 74 6.80 18.15 2.73
CA ARG A 74 6.98 18.59 4.12
C ARG A 74 8.28 18.01 4.68
N GLY A 75 9.17 18.88 5.15
CA GLY A 75 10.50 18.47 5.65
C GLY A 75 11.57 18.34 4.57
N HIS A 76 11.23 18.61 3.31
CA HIS A 76 12.18 18.71 2.19
C HIS A 76 12.34 20.17 1.78
N ASP A 77 13.44 20.51 1.11
CA ASP A 77 13.65 21.83 0.53
C ASP A 77 13.20 21.82 -0.95
N PRO A 78 11.99 22.33 -1.27
CA PRO A 78 11.45 22.26 -2.63
C PRO A 78 12.26 23.08 -3.64
N ALA A 79 12.92 24.15 -3.19
CA ALA A 79 13.76 24.98 -4.04
C ALA A 79 15.03 24.22 -4.48
N ALA A 80 15.72 23.56 -3.55
CA ALA A 80 16.88 22.72 -3.87
C ALA A 80 16.52 21.55 -4.78
N LEU A 81 15.41 20.84 -4.50
CA LEU A 81 14.93 19.74 -5.36
C LEU A 81 14.58 20.23 -6.77
N ALA A 82 13.90 21.37 -6.87
CA ALA A 82 13.58 21.97 -8.16
C ALA A 82 14.85 22.38 -8.93
N ALA A 83 15.83 22.97 -8.25
CA ALA A 83 17.11 23.35 -8.83
C ALA A 83 17.90 22.13 -9.35
N GLN A 84 17.97 21.05 -8.56
CA GLN A 84 18.62 19.80 -8.98
C GLN A 84 17.99 19.21 -10.25
N LEU A 85 16.68 19.39 -10.41
CA LEU A 85 15.94 18.91 -11.58
C LEU A 85 15.86 19.93 -12.72
N SER A 86 16.48 21.11 -12.58
CA SER A 86 16.34 22.23 -13.52
C SER A 86 14.88 22.61 -13.79
N MET A 87 14.05 22.58 -12.74
CA MET A 87 12.62 22.89 -12.77
C MET A 87 12.30 24.09 -11.88
N THR A 88 11.14 24.69 -12.09
CA THR A 88 10.56 25.62 -11.11
C THR A 88 9.86 24.83 -10.00
N GLU A 89 9.70 25.42 -8.81
CA GLU A 89 8.96 24.77 -7.71
C GLU A 89 7.51 24.38 -8.09
N GLY A 90 6.84 25.22 -8.90
CA GLY A 90 5.51 24.91 -9.41
C GLY A 90 5.51 23.69 -10.34
N ALA A 91 6.51 23.59 -11.21
CA ALA A 91 6.68 22.44 -12.09
C ALA A 91 7.04 21.18 -11.28
N LEU A 92 7.86 21.30 -10.23
CA LEU A 92 8.18 20.22 -9.30
C LEU A 92 6.92 19.66 -8.63
N ARG A 93 6.06 20.51 -8.06
CA ARG A 93 4.80 20.09 -7.41
C ARG A 93 3.86 19.36 -8.36
N THR A 94 3.78 19.85 -9.60
CA THR A 94 2.98 19.21 -10.65
C THR A 94 3.55 17.85 -11.01
N ALA A 95 4.87 17.76 -11.15
CA ALA A 95 5.56 16.52 -11.48
C ALA A 95 5.48 15.49 -10.34
N LEU A 96 5.57 15.92 -9.08
CA LEU A 96 5.36 15.08 -7.91
C LEU A 96 3.93 14.54 -7.84
N THR A 97 2.92 15.38 -8.05
CA THR A 97 1.52 14.95 -8.11
C THR A 97 1.31 13.88 -9.18
N ARG A 98 1.94 14.06 -10.35
CA ARG A 98 1.90 13.06 -11.42
C ARG A 98 2.58 11.76 -11.01
N LEU A 99 3.77 11.84 -10.41
CA LEU A 99 4.50 10.67 -9.91
C LEU A 99 3.66 9.87 -8.91
N LEU A 100 2.99 10.54 -7.96
CA LEU A 100 2.10 9.92 -6.99
C LEU A 100 0.90 9.23 -7.65
N LYS A 101 0.32 9.87 -8.67
CA LYS A 101 -0.79 9.28 -9.43
C LYS A 101 -0.34 8.05 -10.21
N ASP A 102 0.84 8.08 -10.82
CA ASP A 102 1.40 6.94 -11.54
C ASP A 102 1.73 5.80 -10.56
N TYR A 103 2.27 6.11 -9.37
CA TYR A 103 2.49 5.13 -8.30
C TYR A 103 1.19 4.45 -7.84
N ARG A 104 0.14 5.24 -7.56
CA ARG A 104 -1.18 4.72 -7.15
C ARG A 104 -1.76 3.77 -8.20
N LYS A 105 -1.68 4.12 -9.48
CA LYS A 105 -2.16 3.26 -10.57
C LYS A 105 -1.42 1.93 -10.65
N LEU A 106 -0.10 1.94 -10.41
CA LEU A 106 0.69 0.72 -10.38
C LEU A 106 0.31 -0.12 -9.16
N LEU A 107 0.13 0.50 -8.00
CA LEU A 107 -0.36 -0.20 -6.81
C LEU A 107 -1.75 -0.82 -7.04
N GLU A 108 -2.69 -0.08 -7.64
CA GLU A 108 -3.99 -0.61 -8.06
C GLU A 108 -3.87 -1.79 -9.03
N HIS A 109 -2.88 -1.76 -9.93
CA HIS A 109 -2.63 -2.85 -10.86
C HIS A 109 -2.13 -4.10 -10.13
N GLU A 110 -1.15 -3.95 -9.24
CA GLU A 110 -0.60 -5.06 -8.45
C GLU A 110 -1.69 -5.66 -7.53
N VAL A 111 -2.48 -4.82 -6.86
CA VAL A 111 -3.63 -5.25 -6.04
C VAL A 111 -4.64 -6.03 -6.89
N ARG A 112 -5.05 -5.50 -8.06
CA ARG A 112 -5.97 -6.20 -8.99
C ARG A 112 -5.48 -7.56 -9.47
N GLN A 113 -4.17 -7.75 -9.58
CA GLN A 113 -3.62 -9.06 -9.96
C GLN A 113 -3.74 -10.09 -8.84
N THR A 114 -3.92 -9.63 -7.61
CA THR A 114 -3.97 -10.48 -6.43
C THR A 114 -5.37 -10.63 -5.82
N VAL A 115 -6.29 -9.67 -6.04
CA VAL A 115 -7.69 -9.80 -5.61
C VAL A 115 -8.50 -10.57 -6.65
N LEU A 116 -9.24 -11.59 -6.22
CA LEU A 116 -10.09 -12.44 -7.07
C LEU A 116 -11.26 -11.67 -7.74
N SER A 117 -11.62 -10.49 -7.21
CA SER A 117 -12.74 -9.66 -7.69
C SER A 117 -12.34 -8.20 -7.88
N LYS A 118 -12.78 -7.59 -9.00
CA LYS A 118 -12.43 -6.22 -9.41
C LYS A 118 -13.16 -5.11 -8.64
N ASP A 119 -14.24 -5.42 -7.93
CA ASP A 119 -15.12 -4.42 -7.29
C ASP A 119 -14.56 -3.87 -5.97
N ASP A 120 -13.60 -4.58 -5.36
CA ASP A 120 -13.07 -4.25 -4.03
C ASP A 120 -11.78 -3.42 -4.04
N VAL A 121 -11.21 -3.11 -5.21
CA VAL A 121 -9.82 -2.59 -5.30
C VAL A 121 -9.58 -1.28 -4.53
N ASP A 122 -10.51 -0.32 -4.57
CA ASP A 122 -10.32 0.97 -3.87
C ASP A 122 -10.55 0.82 -2.35
N THR A 123 -11.46 -0.06 -1.94
CA THR A 123 -11.69 -0.45 -0.54
C THR A 123 -10.47 -1.16 0.03
N GLU A 124 -9.93 -2.14 -0.70
CA GLU A 124 -8.75 -2.90 -0.32
C GLU A 124 -7.53 -2.00 -0.21
N ILE A 125 -7.33 -1.03 -1.12
CA ILE A 125 -6.25 -0.04 -1.00
C ILE A 125 -6.43 0.84 0.24
N ALA A 126 -7.65 1.24 0.54
CA ALA A 126 -7.92 2.02 1.74
C ALA A 126 -7.65 1.21 3.01
N ASP A 127 -7.96 -0.08 3.03
CA ASP A 127 -7.71 -0.97 4.16
C ASP A 127 -6.22 -1.36 4.28
N LEU A 128 -5.52 -1.57 3.16
CA LEU A 128 -4.04 -1.67 3.07
C LEU A 128 -3.37 -0.46 3.72
N MET A 129 -3.81 0.75 3.35
CA MET A 129 -3.24 2.00 3.87
C MET A 129 -3.53 2.18 5.37
N LYS A 130 -4.66 1.65 5.88
CA LYS A 130 -4.96 1.64 7.33
C LYS A 130 -4.12 0.61 8.07
N ALA A 131 -3.85 -0.56 7.49
CA ALA A 131 -3.03 -1.60 8.11
C ALA A 131 -1.56 -1.19 8.27
N LEU A 132 -1.10 -0.21 7.47
CA LEU A 132 0.24 0.37 7.54
C LEU A 132 0.35 1.59 8.49
N ALA A 133 -0.75 2.10 9.03
CA ALA A 133 -0.80 3.25 9.94
C ALA A 133 -0.61 2.84 11.42
#